data_AF-A0A199VQS1-F1
#
_entry.id   AF-A0A199VQS1-F1
#
_cell.length_a   1.000
_cell.length_b   1.000
_cell.length_c   1.000
_cell.angle_alpha   90.00
_cell.angle_beta   90.00
_cell.angle_gamma   90.00
#
_symmetry.space_group_name_H-M   'P 1'
#
loop_
_entity.id
_entity.type
_entity.pdbx_description
1 polymer ?
#
loop_
_entity_poly.entity_id
_entity_poly.type
_entity_poly.pdbx_seq_one_letter_code
_entity_poly.pdbx_strand_id
1 'polypeptide(L)'
;MALNRGIRSGMKLLTSSESALSKSGKVLFHLSSLSRGLHATGAKRMGAHGHDEPFYLHAKHMYNLDRMKHQKLKVSASVLAAFSIGVAVPVYAVIFQQKKTASG
;
A
#
# COMPACT_ATOMS: atom_id res chain seq x y z
N MET A 1 21.21 25.50 8.24
CA MET A 1 21.23 24.07 7.84
C MET A 1 20.97 23.17 9.05
N ALA A 2 19.70 22.90 9.40
CA ALA A 2 19.32 22.13 10.60
C ALA A 2 18.68 20.75 10.29
N LEU A 3 18.19 20.54 9.06
CA LEU A 3 17.42 19.33 8.70
C LEU A 3 18.27 18.07 8.51
N ASN A 4 19.56 18.23 8.14
CA ASN A 4 20.47 17.10 7.88
C ASN A 4 20.86 16.29 9.13
N ARG A 5 20.65 16.81 10.35
CA ARG A 5 21.00 16.10 11.58
C ARG A 5 19.90 15.16 12.08
N GLY A 6 18.63 15.43 11.76
CA GLY A 6 17.50 14.61 12.21
C GLY A 6 17.44 13.23 11.53
N ILE A 7 17.74 13.19 10.22
CA ILE A 7 17.65 11.96 9.41
C ILE A 7 18.68 10.92 9.87
N ARG A 8 19.88 11.36 10.25
CA ARG A 8 20.95 10.48 10.74
C ARG A 8 20.66 9.90 12.13
N SER A 9 19.81 10.58 12.93
CA SER A 9 19.37 10.09 14.25
C SER A 9 18.26 9.05 14.14
N GLY A 10 17.36 9.15 13.16
CA GLY A 10 16.28 8.17 12.94
C GLY A 10 16.78 6.79 12.49
N MET A 11 17.89 6.72 11.76
CA MET A 11 18.47 5.44 11.32
C MET A 11 19.04 4.59 12.47
N LYS A 12 19.47 5.20 13.59
CA LYS A 12 19.95 4.44 14.76
C LYS A 12 18.82 3.68 15.47
N LEU A 13 17.59 4.16 15.38
CA LEU A 13 16.41 3.46 15.92
C LEU A 13 16.05 2.20 15.13
N LEU A 14 16.41 2.13 13.84
CA LEU A 14 16.17 0.95 13.00
C LEU A 14 17.19 -0.17 13.25
N THR A 15 18.41 0.17 13.69
CA THR A 15 19.47 -0.83 14.00
C THR A 15 19.24 -1.54 15.35
N SER A 16 18.44 -0.99 16.26
CA SER A 16 18.13 -1.64 17.54
C SER A 16 17.02 -2.71 17.46
N SER A 17 16.40 -2.92 16.29
CA SER A 17 15.39 -3.97 16.08
C SER A 17 15.95 -5.34 15.64
N GLU A 18 17.27 -5.50 15.56
CA GLU A 18 17.89 -6.77 15.14
C GLU A 18 17.81 -7.87 16.22
N SER A 19 17.66 -7.52 17.50
CA SER A 19 17.51 -8.51 18.58
C SER A 19 16.11 -9.13 18.66
N ALA A 20 15.13 -8.62 17.91
CA ALA A 20 13.78 -9.19 17.81
C ALA A 20 13.57 -10.03 16.52
N LEU A 21 14.54 -10.07 15.61
CA LEU A 21 14.42 -10.75 14.31
C LEU A 21 15.21 -12.07 14.21
N SER A 22 16.09 -12.37 15.18
CA SER A 22 16.92 -13.59 15.16
C SER A 22 16.20 -14.90 15.53
N LYS A 23 14.86 -14.92 15.59
CA LYS A 23 14.08 -16.17 15.73
C LYS A 23 12.91 -16.27 14.74
N SER A 24 13.16 -15.96 13.47
CA SER A 24 12.25 -16.35 12.38
C SER A 24 12.97 -16.51 11.03
N GLY A 25 14.21 -17.00 11.07
CA GLY A 25 15.03 -17.30 9.89
C GLY A 25 15.05 -18.78 9.50
N LYS A 26 14.17 -19.61 10.06
CA LYS A 26 14.16 -21.05 9.77
C LYS A 26 12.72 -21.56 9.73
N VAL A 27 12.40 -22.13 8.58
CA VAL A 27 11.18 -22.86 8.24
C VAL A 27 10.00 -21.95 7.88
N LEU A 28 10.00 -21.49 6.62
CA LEU A 28 8.87 -21.00 5.83
C LEU A 28 7.78 -22.07 5.61
N PHE A 29 7.67 -23.04 6.51
CA PHE A 29 6.61 -24.02 6.58
C PHE A 29 6.23 -24.16 8.04
N HIS A 30 4.95 -23.96 8.32
CA HIS A 30 4.28 -24.33 9.55
C HIS A 30 4.24 -23.29 10.70
N LEU A 31 3.15 -22.53 10.63
CA LEU A 31 2.17 -22.34 11.71
C LEU A 31 2.51 -21.30 12.80
N SER A 32 1.83 -20.16 12.74
CA SER A 32 1.38 -19.47 13.95
C SER A 32 0.18 -18.57 13.68
N SER A 33 -0.94 -19.01 14.24
CA SER A 33 -2.11 -18.22 14.64
C SER A 33 -2.68 -17.26 13.60
N LEU A 34 -3.32 -17.83 12.59
CA LEU A 34 -4.39 -17.15 11.88
C LEU A 34 -5.51 -16.92 12.92
N SER A 35 -5.65 -15.71 13.45
CA SER A 35 -6.88 -15.27 14.09
C SER A 35 -7.96 -15.21 13.02
N ARG A 36 -8.51 -16.39 12.67
CA ARG A 36 -9.72 -16.54 11.88
C ARG A 36 -10.85 -16.15 12.81
N GLY A 37 -11.05 -14.84 12.97
CA GLY A 37 -12.32 -14.32 13.41
C GLY A 37 -13.39 -14.96 12.53
N LEU A 38 -14.23 -15.78 13.15
CA LEU A 38 -15.35 -16.46 12.53
C LEU A 38 -16.18 -15.42 11.78
N HIS A 39 -16.03 -15.34 10.45
CA HIS A 39 -17.03 -14.73 9.60
C HIS A 39 -18.24 -15.65 9.62
N ALA A 40 -19.00 -15.58 10.72
CA ALA A 40 -20.36 -16.05 10.74
C ALA A 40 -21.08 -15.26 9.66
N THR A 41 -21.37 -15.91 8.53
CA THR A 41 -22.38 -15.43 7.59
C THR A 41 -23.70 -15.49 8.33
N GLY A 42 -24.00 -14.45 9.11
CA GLY A 42 -25.30 -14.26 9.71
C GLY A 42 -26.33 -14.31 8.59
N ALA A 43 -27.29 -15.22 8.70
CA ALA A 43 -28.37 -15.35 7.73
C ALA A 43 -28.96 -13.96 7.44
N LYS A 44 -28.87 -13.54 6.19
CA LYS A 44 -29.45 -12.28 5.71
C LYS A 44 -30.95 -12.34 5.98
N ARG A 45 -31.44 -11.55 6.95
CA ARG A 45 -32.88 -11.36 7.13
C ARG A 45 -33.40 -10.79 5.81
N MET A 46 -34.23 -11.55 5.10
CA MET A 46 -35.05 -11.02 4.01
C MET A 46 -36.15 -10.17 4.65
N GLY A 47 -35.76 -8.94 5.01
CA GLY A 47 -36.64 -7.89 5.47
C GLY A 47 -37.31 -7.24 4.27
N ALA A 48 -38.62 -7.14 4.37
CA ALA A 48 -39.53 -6.51 3.42
C ALA A 48 -39.21 -5.03 3.16
N HIS A 49 -39.37 -4.63 1.90
CA HIS A 49 -39.76 -3.30 1.44
C HIS A 49 -38.94 -2.09 1.95
N GLY A 50 -37.79 -1.85 1.32
CA GLY A 50 -37.08 -0.57 1.34
C GLY A 50 -36.16 -0.52 0.11
N HIS A 51 -36.29 0.52 -0.71
CA HIS A 51 -35.37 0.82 -1.81
C HIS A 51 -34.00 1.27 -1.26
N ASP A 52 -33.36 0.45 -0.43
CA ASP A 52 -32.02 0.67 0.13
C ASP A 52 -30.96 -0.02 -0.76
N GLU A 53 -31.06 0.21 -2.06
CA GLU A 53 -30.04 -0.17 -3.01
C GLU A 53 -28.83 0.79 -2.88
N PRO A 54 -27.59 0.27 -2.75
CA PRO A 54 -26.45 1.13 -2.48
C PRO A 54 -26.29 2.13 -3.62
N PHE A 55 -26.01 3.39 -3.29
CA PHE A 55 -25.94 4.53 -4.22
C PHE A 55 -25.09 4.28 -5.48
N TYR A 56 -24.14 3.35 -5.45
CA TYR A 56 -23.31 2.94 -6.58
C TYR A 56 -24.01 2.02 -7.60
N LEU A 57 -25.08 1.30 -7.21
CA LEU A 57 -25.78 0.34 -8.07
C LEU A 57 -26.75 1.00 -9.06
N HIS A 58 -27.40 2.09 -8.66
CA HIS A 58 -28.34 2.87 -9.49
C HIS A 58 -27.85 4.31 -9.74
N ALA A 59 -26.54 4.54 -9.69
CA ALA A 59 -25.98 5.87 -9.94
C ALA A 59 -26.23 6.31 -11.39
N LYS A 60 -26.68 7.56 -11.59
CA LYS A 60 -26.81 8.16 -12.92
C LYS A 60 -25.47 8.26 -13.67
N HIS A 61 -24.36 8.34 -12.95
CA HIS A 61 -23.01 8.42 -13.51
C HIS A 61 -22.15 7.28 -12.96
N MET A 62 -21.41 6.61 -13.85
CA MET A 62 -20.58 5.44 -13.54
C MET A 62 -19.50 5.74 -12.49
N TYR A 63 -18.95 6.96 -12.50
CA TYR A 63 -18.03 7.42 -11.47
C TYR A 63 -18.61 8.65 -10.79
N ASN A 64 -18.61 8.64 -9.45
CA ASN A 64 -18.92 9.82 -8.67
C ASN A 64 -17.66 10.37 -8.02
N LEU A 65 -16.85 11.10 -8.82
CA LEU A 65 -15.60 11.66 -8.33
C LEU A 65 -15.84 12.85 -7.37
N ASP A 66 -16.93 13.61 -7.56
CA ASP A 66 -17.22 14.81 -6.77
C ASP A 66 -17.61 14.49 -5.31
N ARG A 67 -18.11 13.27 -5.06
CA ARG A 67 -18.36 12.79 -3.70
C ARG A 67 -17.11 12.25 -3.00
N MET A 68 -15.95 12.21 -3.67
CA MET A 68 -14.71 11.72 -3.07
C MET A 68 -14.08 12.78 -2.14
N LYS A 69 -13.97 12.46 -0.85
CA LYS A 69 -13.24 13.32 0.10
C LYS A 69 -11.78 13.50 -0.33
N HIS A 70 -11.33 14.76 -0.38
CA HIS A 70 -9.99 15.19 -0.83
C HIS A 70 -9.65 14.77 -2.27
N GLN A 71 -10.64 14.84 -3.18
CA GLN A 71 -10.50 14.46 -4.59
C GLN A 71 -9.26 15.07 -5.27
N LYS A 72 -9.07 16.39 -5.17
CA LYS A 72 -7.96 17.08 -5.83
C LYS A 72 -6.61 16.52 -5.40
N LEU A 73 -6.42 16.31 -4.10
CA LEU A 73 -5.18 15.75 -3.54
C LEU A 73 -4.95 14.30 -4.01
N LYS A 74 -6.00 13.47 -4.00
CA LYS A 74 -5.90 12.07 -4.44
C LYS A 74 -5.57 11.95 -5.93
N VAL A 75 -6.22 12.76 -6.76
CA VAL A 75 -5.98 12.77 -8.21
C VAL A 75 -4.59 13.32 -8.52
N SER A 76 -4.17 14.42 -7.90
CA SER A 76 -2.82 14.94 -8.13
C SER A 76 -1.74 13.99 -7.64
N ALA A 77 -1.93 13.36 -6.46
CA ALA A 77 -0.99 12.39 -5.93
C ALA A 77 -0.92 11.13 -6.79
N SER A 78 -2.05 10.64 -7.30
CA SER A 78 -2.06 9.45 -8.16
C SER A 78 -1.37 9.71 -9.50
N VAL A 79 -1.59 10.88 -10.11
CA VAL A 79 -0.91 11.29 -11.34
C VAL A 79 0.59 11.40 -11.13
N LEU A 80 1.03 12.06 -10.04
CA LEU A 80 2.45 12.16 -9.71
C LEU A 80 3.08 10.80 -9.45
N ALA A 81 2.40 9.90 -8.74
CA ALA A 81 2.89 8.56 -8.49
C ALA A 81 3.04 7.75 -9.79
N ALA A 82 2.02 7.76 -10.65
CA ALA A 82 2.07 7.06 -11.93
C ALA A 82 3.19 7.59 -12.83
N PHE A 83 3.33 8.92 -12.93
CA PHE A 83 4.41 9.55 -13.68
C PHE A 83 5.79 9.18 -13.13
N SER A 84 5.95 9.24 -11.79
CA SER A 84 7.22 8.91 -11.13
C SER A 84 7.63 7.48 -11.41
N ILE A 85 6.70 6.52 -11.39
CA ILE A 85 6.99 5.12 -11.73
C ILE A 85 7.37 4.99 -13.21
N GLY A 86 6.65 5.69 -14.10
CA GLY A 86 6.91 5.68 -15.55
C GLY A 86 8.32 6.17 -15.91
N VAL A 87 8.89 7.11 -15.16
CA VAL A 87 10.25 7.62 -15.38
C VAL A 87 11.30 6.83 -14.59
N ALA A 88 11.01 6.49 -13.33
CA ALA A 88 11.98 5.83 -12.45
C ALA A 88 12.38 4.44 -12.93
N VAL A 89 11.42 3.65 -13.45
CA VAL A 89 11.69 2.27 -13.87
C VAL A 89 12.69 2.21 -15.05
N PRO A 90 12.51 2.95 -16.16
CA PRO A 90 13.49 2.99 -17.24
C PRO A 90 14.86 3.51 -16.81
N VAL A 91 14.92 4.57 -16.02
CA VAL A 91 16.19 5.14 -15.53
C VAL A 91 16.94 4.12 -14.67
N TYR A 92 16.24 3.44 -13.77
CA TYR A 92 16.83 2.40 -12.95
C TYR A 92 17.33 1.23 -13.80
N ALA A 93 16.58 0.82 -14.83
CA ALA A 93 17.01 -0.24 -15.74
C ALA A 93 18.32 0.11 -16.46
N VAL A 94 18.50 1.36 -16.90
CA VAL A 94 19.75 1.81 -17.54
C VAL A 94 20.91 1.78 -16.53
N ILE A 95 20.71 2.33 -15.33
CA ILE A 95 21.73 2.30 -14.27
C ILE A 95 22.13 0.86 -13.96
N PHE A 96 21.15 -0.03 -13.84
CA PHE A 96 21.38 -1.45 -13.58
C PHE A 96 22.20 -2.11 -14.69
N GLN A 97 21.91 -1.81 -15.96
CA GLN A 97 22.68 -2.33 -17.10
C GLN A 97 24.12 -1.79 -17.12
N GLN A 98 24.30 -0.48 -16.93
CA GLN A 98 25.63 0.13 -16.87
C GLN A 98 26.49 -0.48 -15.74
N LYS A 99 25.90 -0.73 -14.58
CA LYS A 99 26.59 -1.40 -13.46
C LYS A 99 27.02 -2.84 -13.78
N LYS A 100 26.25 -3.57 -14.60
CA LYS A 100 26.64 -4.91 -15.07
C LYS A 100 27.77 -4.87 -16.09
N THR A 101 27.79 -3.86 -16.97
CA THR A 101 28.82 -3.73 -18.01
C THR A 101 30.13 -3.17 -17.44
N ALA A 102 30.08 -2.28 -16.44
CA ALA A 102 31.27 -1.66 -15.85
C ALA A 102 32.07 -2.58 -14.90
N SER A 103 31.51 -3.72 -14.49
CA SER A 103 32.18 -4.72 -13.65
C SER A 103 32.92 -5.81 -14.44
N GLY A 104 33.04 -5.65 -15.76
CA GLY A 104 33.81 -6.52 -16.64
C GLY A 104 35.27 -6.11 -16.73
#